data_AF-B6JMF8-F1
#
_entry.id   AF-B6JMF8-F1
#
_cell.length_a   1.000
_cell.length_b   1.000
_cell.length_c   1.000
_cell.angle_alpha   90.00
_cell.angle_beta   90.00
_cell.angle_gamma   90.00
#
_symmetry.space_group_name_H-M   'P 1'
#
loop_
_entity.id
_entity.type
_entity.pdbx_description
1 polymer ?
#
loop_
_entity_poly.entity_id
_entity_poly.type
_entity_poly.pdbx_seq_one_letter_code
_entity_poly.pdbx_strand_id
1 'polypeptide(L)'
;MTESFLILQILYPNLNYKTTTFHIDHIYPKSKFNEKNKKLDKDFYKWGNYLYNLQLLEGAENGAKKDKDPEVWLKEEYKDERAIEEYKKRNYIDPNLKLEWENIKEFRETREEAIITKLKEVLLPKSS
;
A
#
# COMPACT_ATOMS: atom_id res chain seq x y z
N MET A 1 -12.00 -9.59 -7.75
CA MET A 1 -11.72 -8.15 -7.50
C MET A 1 -12.46 -7.62 -6.26
N THR A 2 -13.56 -8.26 -5.84
CA THR A 2 -14.35 -7.90 -4.65
C THR A 2 -13.72 -8.29 -3.31
N GLU A 3 -13.00 -9.41 -3.24
CA GLU A 3 -12.42 -9.92 -1.97
C GLU A 3 -11.37 -8.98 -1.36
N SER A 4 -10.45 -8.46 -2.18
CA SER A 4 -9.45 -7.50 -1.72
C SER A 4 -10.07 -6.21 -1.20
N PHE A 5 -11.17 -5.76 -1.82
CA PHE A 5 -11.86 -4.54 -1.38
C PHE A 5 -12.42 -4.67 0.03
N LEU A 6 -13.06 -5.79 0.36
CA LEU A 6 -13.62 -6.05 1.69
C LEU A 6 -12.53 -6.10 2.76
N ILE A 7 -11.41 -6.79 2.48
CA ILE A 7 -10.27 -6.84 3.40
C ILE A 7 -9.69 -5.44 3.63
N LEU A 8 -9.55 -4.64 2.56
CA LEU A 8 -9.07 -3.28 2.69
C LEU A 8 -10.04 -2.41 3.51
N GLN A 9 -11.35 -2.53 3.35
CA GLN A 9 -12.30 -1.80 4.20
C GLN A 9 -12.14 -2.10 5.69
N ILE A 10 -11.84 -3.36 6.05
CA ILE A 10 -11.53 -3.76 7.43
C ILE A 10 -10.22 -3.08 7.91
N LEU A 11 -9.21 -3.00 7.04
CA LEU A 11 -7.93 -2.36 7.33
C LEU A 11 -8.00 -0.83 7.41
N TYR A 12 -8.96 -0.20 6.74
CA TYR A 12 -9.14 1.25 6.72
C TYR A 12 -10.50 1.66 7.31
N PRO A 13 -10.75 1.39 8.61
CA PRO A 13 -12.05 1.64 9.23
C PRO A 13 -12.38 3.14 9.39
N ASN A 14 -11.34 3.99 9.36
CA ASN A 14 -11.47 5.43 9.61
C ASN A 14 -11.71 6.26 8.34
N LEU A 15 -11.76 5.64 7.15
CA LEU A 15 -12.03 6.36 5.91
C LEU A 15 -13.52 6.73 5.80
N ASN A 16 -13.79 7.93 5.28
CA ASN A 16 -15.16 8.42 5.11
C ASN A 16 -15.77 7.95 3.79
N TYR A 17 -16.22 6.70 3.76
CA TYR A 17 -16.85 6.09 2.58
C TYR A 17 -18.20 6.73 2.20
N LYS A 18 -18.79 7.59 3.04
CA LYS A 18 -20.08 8.25 2.74
C LYS A 18 -19.93 9.41 1.77
N THR A 19 -18.83 10.14 1.87
CA THR A 19 -18.62 11.37 1.09
C THR A 19 -17.45 11.28 0.12
N THR A 20 -16.57 10.30 0.28
CA THR A 20 -15.36 10.16 -0.52
C THR A 20 -15.34 8.80 -1.21
N THR A 21 -15.08 8.81 -2.52
CA THR A 21 -14.89 7.58 -3.30
C THR A 21 -13.42 7.17 -3.25
N PHE A 22 -13.19 5.95 -2.73
CA PHE A 22 -11.88 5.33 -2.68
C PHE A 22 -11.76 4.24 -3.73
N HIS A 23 -10.59 4.15 -4.35
CA HIS A 23 -10.24 3.11 -5.30
C HIS A 23 -9.14 2.23 -4.73
N ILE A 24 -9.08 0.99 -5.22
CA ILE A 24 -7.92 0.14 -4.96
C ILE A 24 -6.78 0.66 -5.82
N ASP A 25 -5.72 1.14 -5.16
CA ASP A 25 -4.47 1.53 -5.80
C ASP A 25 -3.40 0.44 -5.57
N HIS A 26 -2.53 0.29 -6.56
CA HIS A 26 -1.30 -0.49 -6.43
C HIS A 26 -0.18 0.45 -5.96
N ILE A 27 0.29 0.32 -4.71
CA ILE A 27 1.34 1.18 -4.13
C ILE A 27 2.53 1.26 -5.09
N TYR A 28 3.09 0.11 -5.45
CA TYR A 28 3.98 -0.03 -6.59
C TYR A 28 3.16 -0.31 -7.86
N PRO A 29 3.35 0.44 -8.96
CA PRO A 29 2.58 0.26 -10.18
C PRO A 29 2.67 -1.17 -10.71
N LYS A 30 1.52 -1.86 -10.80
CA LYS A 30 1.42 -3.23 -11.34
C LYS A 30 2.08 -3.36 -12.71
N SER A 31 1.96 -2.33 -13.56
CA SER A 31 2.54 -2.27 -14.91
C SER A 31 4.08 -2.35 -14.92
N LYS A 32 4.75 -2.18 -13.78
CA LYS A 32 6.21 -2.28 -13.62
C LYS A 32 6.68 -3.59 -12.99
N PHE A 33 5.76 -4.52 -12.72
CA PHE A 33 6.10 -5.89 -12.30
C PHE A 33 6.41 -6.78 -13.51
N ASN A 34 7.51 -6.50 -14.19
CA ASN A 34 7.96 -7.28 -15.35
C ASN A 34 9.45 -7.06 -15.63
N GLU A 35 9.94 -7.79 -16.63
CA GLU A 35 11.34 -7.80 -17.08
C GLU A 35 11.92 -6.45 -17.54
N LYS A 36 11.07 -5.46 -17.83
CA LYS A 36 11.55 -4.11 -18.18
C LYS A 36 12.07 -3.38 -16.94
N ASN A 37 11.55 -3.69 -15.75
CA ASN A 37 12.04 -3.16 -14.51
C ASN A 37 13.27 -3.94 -14.04
N LYS A 38 14.46 -3.41 -14.32
CA LYS A 38 15.75 -4.03 -13.96
C LYS A 38 16.09 -3.97 -12.48
N LYS A 39 15.40 -3.11 -11.71
CA LYS A 39 15.58 -2.97 -10.26
C LYS A 39 14.75 -4.00 -9.47
N LEU A 40 13.69 -4.52 -10.09
CA LEU A 40 12.80 -5.51 -9.48
C LEU A 40 13.39 -6.91 -9.61
N ASP A 41 13.42 -7.63 -8.48
CA ASP A 41 13.71 -9.05 -8.45
C ASP A 41 12.68 -9.83 -9.29
N LYS A 42 13.17 -10.75 -10.13
CA LYS A 42 12.35 -11.57 -11.04
C LYS A 42 11.31 -12.39 -10.31
N ASP A 43 11.58 -12.78 -9.06
CA ASP A 43 10.66 -13.54 -8.22
C ASP A 43 9.34 -12.78 -7.98
N PHE A 44 9.38 -11.45 -8.04
CA PHE A 44 8.21 -10.60 -7.81
C PHE A 44 7.38 -10.32 -9.08
N TYR A 45 7.81 -10.69 -10.29
CA TYR A 45 7.11 -10.28 -11.53
C TYR A 45 5.62 -10.65 -11.58
N LYS A 46 5.19 -11.68 -10.84
CA LYS A 46 3.77 -12.10 -10.78
C LYS A 46 3.03 -11.60 -9.52
N TRP A 47 3.68 -10.80 -8.68
CA TRP A 47 3.24 -10.54 -7.32
C TRP A 47 2.58 -9.16 -7.15
N GLY A 48 2.55 -8.34 -8.20
CA GLY A 48 2.02 -6.98 -8.15
C GLY A 48 0.53 -6.85 -7.78
N ASN A 49 -0.27 -7.93 -7.80
CA ASN A 49 -1.68 -7.91 -7.40
C ASN A 49 -1.95 -8.38 -5.96
N TYR A 50 -0.92 -8.74 -5.19
CA TYR A 50 -1.11 -9.27 -3.84
C TYR A 50 -1.43 -8.15 -2.84
N LEU A 51 -2.09 -8.49 -1.74
CA LEU A 51 -2.59 -7.53 -0.75
C LEU A 51 -1.50 -6.59 -0.21
N TYR A 52 -0.26 -7.07 -0.07
CA TYR A 52 0.88 -6.24 0.34
C TYR A 52 1.13 -5.04 -0.59
N ASN A 53 0.66 -5.09 -1.84
CA ASN A 53 0.79 -4.00 -2.79
C ASN A 53 -0.51 -3.20 -2.99
N LEU A 54 -1.60 -3.56 -2.30
CA LEU A 54 -2.90 -2.89 -2.45
C LEU A 54 -3.17 -1.93 -1.29
N GLN A 55 -3.77 -0.79 -1.62
CA GLN A 55 -4.27 0.20 -0.65
C GLN A 55 -5.58 0.82 -1.13
N LEU A 56 -6.25 1.58 -0.25
CA LEU A 56 -7.33 2.47 -0.63
C LEU A 56 -6.79 3.89 -0.77
N LEU A 57 -7.04 4.49 -1.94
CA LEU A 57 -6.61 5.85 -2.25
C LEU A 57 -7.81 6.63 -2.81
N GLU A 58 -7.91 7.91 -2.48
CA GLU A 58 -9.00 8.75 -2.97
C GLU A 58 -8.93 8.86 -4.51
N GLY A 59 -10.08 8.93 -5.18
CA GLY A 59 -10.13 8.93 -6.66
C GLY A 59 -9.30 10.03 -7.33
N ALA A 60 -9.28 11.23 -6.75
CA ALA A 60 -8.45 12.33 -7.26
C ALA A 60 -6.95 12.04 -7.10
N GLU A 61 -6.53 11.60 -5.90
CA GLU A 61 -5.15 11.22 -5.61
C GLU A 61 -4.68 10.05 -6.50
N ASN A 62 -5.51 9.02 -6.64
CA ASN A 62 -5.24 7.86 -7.51
C ASN A 62 -5.08 8.27 -8.99
N GLY A 63 -5.92 9.18 -9.47
CA GLY A 63 -5.84 9.73 -10.82
C GLY A 63 -4.56 10.54 -11.08
N ALA A 64 -4.03 11.21 -10.04
CA ALA A 64 -2.77 11.95 -10.10
C ALA A 64 -1.53 11.04 -9.98
N LYS A 65 -1.62 9.98 -9.16
CA LYS A 65 -0.53 9.01 -8.91
C LYS A 65 -0.17 8.20 -10.15
N LYS A 66 -1.16 7.65 -10.87
CA LYS A 66 -0.96 6.83 -12.08
C LYS A 66 0.08 5.71 -11.87
N ASP A 67 1.10 5.64 -12.73
CA ASP A 67 2.18 4.67 -12.72
C ASP A 67 3.50 5.24 -12.16
N LYS A 68 3.42 6.32 -11.36
CA LYS A 68 4.58 6.85 -10.64
C LYS A 68 5.08 5.84 -9.61
N ASP A 69 6.40 5.80 -9.43
CA ASP A 69 6.99 5.01 -8.35
C ASP A 69 6.61 5.62 -6.99
N PRO A 70 6.31 4.79 -5.97
CA PRO A 70 5.71 5.27 -4.72
C PRO A 70 6.61 6.28 -3.99
N GLU A 71 7.92 6.07 -3.97
CA GLU A 71 8.87 7.01 -3.34
C GLU A 71 8.89 8.37 -4.05
N VAL A 72 8.75 8.40 -5.38
CA VAL A 72 8.69 9.64 -6.16
C VAL A 72 7.37 10.36 -5.90
N TRP A 73 6.26 9.63 -6.00
CA TRP A 73 4.93 10.19 -5.80
C TRP A 73 4.76 10.76 -4.38
N LEU A 74 5.24 10.08 -3.34
CA LEU A 74 5.15 10.57 -1.96
C LEU A 74 5.87 11.91 -1.76
N LYS A 75 7.04 12.10 -2.39
CA LYS A 75 7.80 13.36 -2.32
C LYS A 75 7.16 14.50 -3.11
N GLU A 76 6.40 14.18 -4.16
CA GLU A 76 5.64 15.18 -4.91
C GLU A 76 4.35 15.59 -4.19
N GLU A 77 3.65 14.62 -3.59
CA GLU A 77 2.37 14.82 -2.91
C GLU A 77 2.55 15.50 -1.55
N TYR A 78 3.56 15.08 -0.79
CA TYR A 78 3.81 15.56 0.56
C TYR A 78 5.15 16.30 0.62
N LYS A 79 5.08 17.57 1.04
CA LYS A 79 6.26 18.44 1.20
C LYS A 79 7.00 18.24 2.52
N ASP A 80 6.35 17.62 3.50
CA ASP A 80 6.87 17.40 4.85
C ASP A 80 7.14 15.90 5.07
N GLU A 81 8.32 15.56 5.56
CA GLU A 81 8.70 14.19 5.90
C GLU A 81 7.74 13.58 6.92
N ARG A 82 7.26 14.36 7.88
CA ARG A 82 6.29 13.87 8.87
C ARG A 82 4.97 13.45 8.23
N ALA A 83 4.52 14.19 7.21
CA ALA A 83 3.30 13.82 6.48
C ALA A 83 3.49 12.50 5.69
N ILE A 84 4.69 12.28 5.14
CA ILE A 84 5.06 11.00 4.51
C ILE A 84 5.07 9.86 5.53
N GLU A 85 5.65 10.07 6.71
CA GLU A 85 5.66 9.06 7.78
C GLU A 85 4.23 8.70 8.23
N GLU A 86 3.37 9.69 8.45
CA GLU A 86 1.96 9.47 8.81
C GLU A 86 1.18 8.78 7.68
N TYR A 87 1.48 9.12 6.42
CA TYR A 87 0.98 8.37 5.26
C TYR A 87 1.39 6.90 5.31
N LYS A 88 2.66 6.61 5.61
CA LYS A 88 3.16 5.24 5.66
C LYS A 88 2.49 4.47 6.80
N LYS A 89 2.43 5.04 8.00
CA LYS A 89 1.79 4.43 9.18
C LYS A 89 0.32 4.09 8.92
N ARG A 90 -0.48 5.01 8.37
CA ARG A 90 -1.90 4.75 8.08
C ARG A 90 -2.12 3.67 7.02
N ASN A 91 -1.12 3.39 6.18
CA ASN A 91 -1.14 2.39 5.12
C ASN A 91 -0.37 1.10 5.48
N TYR A 92 -0.03 0.90 6.75
CA TYR A 92 0.71 -0.27 7.26
C TYR A 92 2.11 -0.43 6.64
N ILE A 93 2.77 0.70 6.34
CA ILE A 93 4.11 0.75 5.78
C ILE A 93 5.05 1.24 6.89
N ASP A 94 6.24 0.64 7.01
CA ASP A 94 7.29 1.14 7.91
C ASP A 94 7.63 2.60 7.55
N PRO A 95 7.50 3.56 8.49
CA PRO A 95 7.76 4.98 8.23
C PRO A 95 9.20 5.24 7.73
N ASN A 96 10.17 4.44 8.18
CA ASN A 96 11.58 4.60 7.87
C ASN A 96 12.00 3.93 6.55
N LEU A 97 11.17 3.02 6.02
CA LEU A 97 11.48 2.29 4.80
C LEU A 97 11.31 3.17 3.56
N LYS A 98 12.35 3.29 2.73
CA LYS A 98 12.26 3.94 1.42
C LYS A 98 11.59 3.02 0.42
N LEU A 99 10.59 3.53 -0.31
CA LEU A 99 9.77 2.74 -1.23
C LEU A 99 10.40 2.65 -2.64
N GLU A 100 11.70 2.38 -2.67
CA GLU A 100 12.44 2.08 -3.89
C GLU A 100 12.19 0.62 -4.31
N TRP A 101 12.46 0.27 -5.57
CA TRP A 101 12.18 -1.06 -6.10
C TRP A 101 13.10 -2.13 -5.50
N GLU A 102 14.32 -1.74 -5.15
CA GLU A 102 15.34 -2.54 -4.50
C GLU A 102 14.89 -3.02 -3.10
N ASN A 103 13.99 -2.28 -2.46
CA ASN A 103 13.47 -2.59 -1.12
C ASN A 103 12.13 -3.35 -1.15
N ILE A 104 11.66 -3.80 -2.33
CA ILE A 104 10.33 -4.42 -2.47
C ILE A 104 10.14 -5.64 -1.56
N LYS A 105 11.21 -6.39 -1.29
CA LYS A 105 11.19 -7.56 -0.41
C LYS A 105 10.91 -7.15 1.04
N GLU A 106 11.68 -6.19 1.56
CA GLU A 106 11.51 -5.66 2.91
C GLU A 106 10.15 -4.98 3.06
N PHE A 107 9.71 -4.22 2.04
CA PHE A 107 8.38 -3.63 1.99
C PHE A 107 7.28 -4.68 2.11
N ARG A 108 7.38 -5.76 1.34
CA ARG A 108 6.42 -6.85 1.41
C ARG A 108 6.39 -7.47 2.81
N GLU A 109 7.56 -7.86 3.33
CA GLU A 109 7.67 -8.59 4.60
C GLU A 109 7.11 -7.76 5.76
N THR A 110 7.58 -6.52 5.90
CA THR A 110 7.15 -5.61 6.98
C THR A 110 5.66 -5.25 6.88
N ARG A 111 5.16 -4.97 5.67
CA ARG A 111 3.75 -4.62 5.46
C ARG A 111 2.83 -5.82 5.65
N GLU A 112 3.20 -7.01 5.18
CA GLU A 112 2.42 -8.24 5.40
C GLU A 112 2.30 -8.54 6.88
N GLU A 113 3.38 -8.42 7.65
CA GLU A 113 3.35 -8.61 9.10
C GLU A 113 2.41 -7.61 9.79
N ALA A 114 2.49 -6.33 9.44
CA ALA A 114 1.63 -5.28 9.98
C ALA A 114 0.14 -5.53 9.65
N ILE A 115 -0.16 -5.90 8.40
CA ILE A 115 -1.52 -6.24 7.95
C ILE A 115 -2.05 -7.47 8.69
N ILE A 116 -1.27 -8.55 8.79
CA ILE A 116 -1.68 -9.78 9.47
C ILE A 116 -1.94 -9.51 10.95
N THR A 117 -1.06 -8.76 11.61
CA THR A 117 -1.23 -8.35 13.00
C THR A 117 -2.55 -7.60 13.16
N LYS A 118 -2.82 -6.64 12.28
CA LYS A 118 -4.06 -5.87 12.36
C LYS A 118 -5.31 -6.72 12.12
N LEU A 119 -5.28 -7.61 11.13
CA LEU A 119 -6.41 -8.50 10.85
C LEU A 119 -6.68 -9.43 12.03
N LYS A 120 -5.64 -9.94 12.71
CA LYS A 120 -5.79 -10.75 13.92
C LYS A 120 -6.44 -9.95 15.05
N GLU A 121 -6.02 -8.71 15.29
CA GLU A 121 -6.63 -7.83 16.31
C GLU A 121 -8.12 -7.60 16.08
N VAL A 122 -8.53 -7.45 14.82
CA VAL A 122 -9.91 -7.08 14.45
C VAL A 122 -10.81 -8.32 14.36
N LEU A 123 -10.30 -9.44 13.86
CA LEU A 123 -11.11 -10.63 13.54
C LEU A 123 -11.09 -11.70 14.62
N LEU A 124 -10.06 -11.74 15.47
CA LEU A 124 -10.02 -12.71 16.57
C LEU A 124 -10.67 -12.14 17.83
N PRO A 125 -11.40 -12.96 18.60
CA PRO A 125 -11.91 -12.54 19.88
C PRO A 125 -10.75 -12.13 20.80
N LYS A 126 -10.94 -11.05 21.56
CA LYS A 126 -9.98 -10.67 22.59
C LYS A 126 -9.97 -11.78 23.63
N SER A 127 -8.79 -12.36 23.89
CA SER A 127 -8.62 -13.31 24.99
C SER A 127 -9.06 -12.63 26.29
N SER A 128 -10.00 -13.26 27.00
CA SER A 128 -10.47 -12.85 28.32
C SER A 128 -9.37 -12.91 29.38
#